data_AF-A0A2P4P225-F1
#
_entry.id   AF-A0A2P4P225-F1
#
_cell.length_a   1.000
_cell.length_b   1.000
_cell.length_c   1.000
_cell.angle_alpha   90.00
_cell.angle_beta   90.00
_cell.angle_gamma   90.00
#
_symmetry.space_group_name_H-M   'P 1'
#
loop_
_entity.id
_entity.type
_entity.pdbx_description
1 polymer ?
#
loop_
_entity_poly.entity_id
_entity_poly.type
_entity_poly.pdbx_seq_one_letter_code
_entity_poly.pdbx_strand_id
1 'polypeptide(L)'
;SVDSVLINSRHFALFASWISKENITIKNNPYKFNLLYRGSRDGMKVEEFHSKCDNKGASILVIKIQNSNYIVGGYNPVNWKLSWSDTPNSFIFLF
;
A
#
# COMPACT_ATOMS: atom_id res chain seq x y z
N SER A 1 -9.92 -11.95 3.15
CA SER A 1 -9.75 -10.86 2.16
C SER A 1 -9.33 -9.60 2.91
N VAL A 2 -8.62 -8.68 2.25
CA VAL A 2 -8.28 -7.38 2.85
C VAL A 2 -9.54 -6.49 2.83
N ASP A 3 -9.86 -5.84 3.95
CA ASP A 3 -10.93 -4.83 4.02
C ASP A 3 -10.50 -3.56 3.27
N SER A 4 -10.76 -3.50 1.97
CA SER A 4 -10.41 -2.37 1.11
C SER A 4 -11.63 -1.89 0.33
N VAL A 5 -11.79 -0.57 0.25
CA VAL A 5 -12.86 0.09 -0.52
C VAL A 5 -12.36 0.73 -1.83
N LEU A 6 -11.04 0.77 -2.05
CA LEU A 6 -10.42 1.40 -3.22
C LEU A 6 -9.92 0.38 -4.24
N ILE A 7 -9.38 -0.74 -3.75
CA ILE A 7 -8.76 -1.78 -4.57
C ILE A 7 -9.27 -3.17 -4.17
N ASN A 8 -9.05 -4.14 -5.05
CA ASN A 8 -9.54 -5.51 -4.92
C ASN A 8 -8.40 -6.54 -5.07
N SER A 9 -8.74 -7.83 -5.04
CA SER A 9 -7.78 -8.94 -5.13
C SER A 9 -6.88 -8.92 -6.37
N ARG A 10 -7.33 -8.38 -7.50
CA ARG A 10 -6.50 -8.26 -8.71
C ARG A 10 -5.33 -7.29 -8.49
N HIS A 11 -5.59 -6.17 -7.81
CA HIS A 11 -4.55 -5.21 -7.47
C HIS A 11 -3.53 -5.79 -6.49
N PHE A 12 -3.98 -6.54 -5.48
CA PHE A 12 -3.07 -7.20 -4.54
C PHE A 12 -2.18 -8.27 -5.20
N ALA A 13 -2.71 -9.01 -6.19
CA ALA A 13 -1.88 -9.90 -7.00
C ALA A 13 -0.87 -9.12 -7.85
N LEU A 14 -1.28 -8.01 -8.47
CA LEU A 14 -0.40 -7.14 -9.25
C LEU A 14 0.73 -6.54 -8.39
N PHE A 15 0.42 -6.05 -7.20
CA PHE A 15 1.43 -5.54 -6.27
C PHE A 15 2.39 -6.64 -5.83
N ALA A 16 1.89 -7.84 -5.53
CA ALA A 16 2.73 -8.99 -5.22
C ALA A 16 3.70 -9.29 -6.36
N SER A 17 3.22 -9.28 -7.60
CA SER A 17 4.05 -9.46 -8.80
C SER A 17 5.15 -8.41 -8.94
N TRP A 18 4.82 -7.13 -8.69
CA TRP A 18 5.81 -6.05 -8.76
C TRP A 18 6.86 -6.14 -7.64
N ILE A 19 6.45 -6.54 -6.44
CA ILE A 19 7.35 -6.68 -5.29
C ILE A 19 8.29 -7.87 -5.47
N SER A 20 7.78 -9.05 -5.86
CA SER A 20 8.62 -10.25 -6.08
C SER A 20 9.34 -10.25 -7.42
N LYS A 21 8.91 -9.41 -8.37
CA LYS A 21 9.33 -9.45 -9.79
C LYS A 21 9.00 -10.79 -10.45
N GLU A 22 7.89 -11.42 -10.03
CA GLU A 22 7.38 -12.69 -10.56
C GLU A 22 5.93 -12.53 -11.03
N ASN A 23 5.40 -13.51 -11.77
CA ASN A 23 4.00 -13.49 -12.19
C ASN A 23 3.09 -14.11 -11.10
N ILE A 24 2.59 -13.26 -10.21
CA ILE A 24 1.67 -13.62 -9.15
C ILE A 24 0.22 -13.41 -9.60
N THR A 25 -0.60 -14.44 -9.38
CA THR A 25 -2.05 -14.43 -9.57
C THR A 25 -2.76 -14.38 -8.22
N ILE A 26 -4.08 -14.20 -8.24
CA ILE A 26 -4.91 -14.21 -7.02
C ILE A 26 -4.77 -15.55 -6.25
N LYS A 27 -4.59 -16.67 -6.96
CA LYS A 27 -4.60 -18.02 -6.36
C LYS A 27 -3.27 -18.41 -5.72
N ASN A 28 -2.15 -17.91 -6.24
CA ASN A 28 -0.79 -18.25 -5.79
C ASN A 28 -0.09 -17.05 -5.12
N ASN A 29 -0.85 -16.10 -4.56
CA ASN A 29 -0.27 -14.95 -3.90
C ASN A 29 0.33 -15.35 -2.54
N PRO A 30 1.67 -15.28 -2.36
CA PRO A 30 2.31 -15.66 -1.10
C PRO A 30 2.20 -14.57 -0.03
N TYR A 31 1.80 -13.35 -0.41
CA TYR A 31 1.74 -12.21 0.50
C TYR A 31 0.41 -12.14 1.24
N LYS A 32 0.49 -11.94 2.56
CA LYS A 32 -0.65 -11.56 3.39
C LYS A 32 -0.65 -10.05 3.59
N PHE A 33 -1.46 -9.36 2.81
CA PHE A 33 -1.69 -7.92 2.99
C PHE A 33 -2.61 -7.69 4.21
N ASN A 34 -2.25 -6.70 5.04
CA ASN A 34 -3.04 -6.29 6.19
C ASN A 34 -3.33 -4.78 6.08
N LEU A 35 -4.59 -4.38 6.25
CA LEU A 35 -4.95 -2.96 6.28
C LEU A 35 -4.50 -2.34 7.60
N LEU A 36 -3.51 -1.46 7.56
CA LEU A 36 -3.03 -0.72 8.74
C LEU A 36 -3.88 0.53 9.01
N TYR A 37 -4.15 1.31 7.95
CA TYR A 37 -4.80 2.61 8.03
C TYR A 37 -5.69 2.86 6.82
N ARG A 38 -6.88 3.43 7.04
CA ARG A 38 -7.80 3.90 6.00
C ARG A 38 -8.39 5.23 6.41
N GLY A 39 -8.17 6.27 5.60
CA GLY A 39 -8.59 7.64 5.93
C GLY A 39 -10.07 7.78 6.30
N SER A 40 -10.96 7.07 5.58
CA SER A 40 -12.41 7.10 5.86
C SER A 40 -12.84 6.35 7.14
N ARG A 41 -11.96 5.54 7.74
CA ARG A 41 -12.22 4.80 9.00
C ARG A 41 -11.49 5.42 10.17
N ASP A 42 -10.23 5.79 9.96
CA ASP A 42 -9.27 6.11 11.01
C ASP A 42 -9.05 7.63 11.17
N GLY A 43 -9.67 8.45 10.31
CA GLY A 43 -9.41 9.88 10.20
C GLY A 43 -8.33 10.19 9.17
N MET A 44 -8.06 11.47 8.90
CA MET A 44 -7.06 11.92 7.90
C MET A 44 -5.91 12.71 8.52
N LYS A 45 -5.75 12.64 9.84
CA LYS A 45 -4.69 13.38 10.52
C LYS A 45 -3.35 12.65 10.40
N VAL A 46 -2.27 13.43 10.33
CA VAL A 46 -0.91 12.91 10.19
C VAL A 46 -0.53 12.06 11.42
N GLU A 47 -0.97 12.46 12.61
CA GLU A 47 -0.72 11.75 13.86
C GLU A 47 -1.40 10.37 13.88
N GLU A 48 -2.61 10.28 13.33
CA GLU A 48 -3.36 9.01 13.21
C GLU A 48 -2.63 8.03 12.28
N PHE A 49 -2.12 8.53 11.15
CA PHE A 49 -1.30 7.74 10.23
C PHE A 49 -0.03 7.21 10.91
N HIS A 50 0.77 8.09 11.52
CA HIS A 50 2.03 7.69 12.17
C HIS A 50 1.80 6.69 13.31
N SER A 51 0.74 6.90 14.12
CA SER A 51 0.42 5.97 15.22
C SER A 51 0.16 4.53 14.76
N LYS A 52 -0.34 4.34 13.52
CA LYS A 52 -0.69 3.03 12.97
C LYS A 52 0.36 2.45 12.02
N CYS A 53 1.08 3.29 11.27
CA CYS A 53 1.93 2.88 10.16
C CYS A 53 3.43 2.89 10.47
N ASP A 54 3.87 3.67 11.45
CA ASP A 54 5.28 3.68 11.84
C ASP A 54 5.71 2.34 12.41
N ASN A 55 6.93 1.91 12.09
CA ASN A 55 7.51 0.66 12.60
C ASN A 55 6.75 -0.62 12.19
N LYS A 56 5.99 -0.58 11.09
CA LYS A 56 5.26 -1.75 10.55
C LYS A 56 5.96 -2.43 9.37
N GLY A 57 7.09 -1.89 8.92
CA GLY A 57 7.86 -2.44 7.80
C GLY A 57 7.33 -2.00 6.44
N ALA A 58 7.51 -2.84 5.42
CA ALA A 58 7.12 -2.54 4.06
C ALA A 58 5.61 -2.29 3.93
N SER A 59 5.23 -1.27 3.16
CA SER A 59 3.85 -0.81 3.05
C SER A 59 3.50 -0.34 1.65
N ILE A 60 2.22 -0.46 1.30
CA ILE A 60 1.67 0.08 0.06
C ILE A 60 0.70 1.20 0.44
N LEU A 61 0.91 2.38 -0.12
CA LEU A 61 0.01 3.51 -0.02
C LEU A 61 -0.93 3.53 -1.21
N VAL A 62 -2.22 3.71 -0.97
CA VAL A 62 -3.27 3.76 -1.99
C VAL A 62 -4.15 4.97 -1.72
N ILE A 63 -4.27 5.85 -2.71
CA ILE A 63 -4.98 7.13 -2.62
C ILE A 63 -5.92 7.25 -3.81
N LYS A 64 -7.19 7.59 -3.56
CA LYS A 64 -8.14 7.98 -4.61
C LYS A 64 -8.10 9.49 -4.78
N ILE A 65 -7.90 9.96 -6.00
CA ILE A 65 -7.95 11.40 -6.31
C ILE A 65 -9.41 11.85 -6.26
N GLN A 66 -9.69 12.91 -5.49
CA GLN A 66 -11.03 13.46 -5.31
C GLN A 66 -11.66 13.82 -6.67
N ASN A 67 -12.96 13.56 -6.81
CA ASN A 67 -13.72 13.84 -8.04
C ASN A 67 -13.16 13.14 -9.30
N SER A 68 -12.48 12.00 -9.13
CA SER A 68 -11.98 11.21 -10.25
C SER A 68 -12.07 9.71 -9.99
N ASN A 69 -11.83 8.93 -11.04
CA ASN A 69 -11.66 7.48 -10.94
C ASN A 69 -10.21 7.06 -10.73
N TYR A 70 -9.27 8.01 -10.73
CA TYR A 70 -7.85 7.71 -10.63
C TYR A 70 -7.46 7.26 -9.23
N ILE A 71 -6.64 6.23 -9.19
CA ILE A 71 -5.98 5.74 -7.99
C ILE A 71 -4.48 5.89 -8.17
N VAL A 72 -3.85 6.63 -7.26
CA VAL A 72 -2.40 6.78 -7.20
C VAL A 72 -1.86 6.14 -5.94
N GLY A 73 -0.58 5.81 -5.95
CA GLY A 73 0.05 5.26 -4.77
C GLY A 73 1.50 4.92 -4.99
N GLY A 74 2.03 4.16 -4.03
CA GLY A 74 3.39 3.67 -4.10
C GLY A 74 3.66 2.61 -3.07
N TYR A 75 4.74 1.87 -3.31
CA TYR A 75 5.28 0.89 -2.39
C TYR A 75 6.52 1.45 -1.73
N ASN A 76 6.53 1.40 -0.40
CA ASN A 76 7.67 1.68 0.43
C ASN A 76 8.18 0.34 0.99
N PRO A 77 9.31 -0.21 0.52
CA PRO A 77 9.87 -1.46 1.05
C PRO A 77 10.54 -1.25 2.40
N VAL A 78 10.81 -0.01 2.79
CA VAL A 78 11.35 0.35 4.09
C VAL A 78 10.23 0.80 5.01
N ASN A 79 10.53 0.78 6.30
CA ASN A 79 9.60 1.18 7.33
C ASN A 79 9.41 2.72 7.37
N TRP A 80 8.22 3.19 7.75
CA TRP A 80 7.98 4.60 8.09
C TRP A 80 8.67 4.95 9.42
N LYS A 81 9.50 6.00 9.38
CA LYS A 81 10.26 6.55 10.51
C LYS A 81 10.62 8.01 10.25
N LEU A 82 11.04 8.72 11.29
CA LEU A 82 11.42 10.14 11.23
C LEU A 82 12.71 10.43 10.44
N SER A 83 13.43 9.40 9.98
CA SER A 83 14.67 9.57 9.23
C SER A 83 14.50 9.14 7.78
N TRP A 84 15.16 9.86 6.88
CA TRP A 84 15.24 9.45 5.47
C TRP A 84 15.96 8.12 5.32
N SER A 85 15.62 7.38 4.27
CA SER A 85 16.30 6.16 3.82
C SER A 85 16.09 6.02 2.32
N ASP A 86 17.13 5.60 1.61
CA ASP A 86 17.05 5.27 0.20
C ASP A 86 16.85 3.77 -0.03
N THR A 87 16.24 3.45 -1.16
CA THR A 87 16.10 2.09 -1.65
C THR A 87 15.73 2.11 -3.13
N PRO A 88 16.33 1.24 -3.97
CA PRO A 88 15.96 1.13 -5.38
C PRO A 88 14.67 0.32 -5.61
N ASN A 89 14.10 -0.26 -4.55
CA ASN A 89 12.95 -1.17 -4.65
C ASN A 89 11.60 -0.47 -4.45
N SER A 90 11.61 0.85 -4.21
CA SER A 90 10.38 1.66 -4.17
C SER A 90 9.80 1.84 -5.58
N PHE A 91 8.48 1.93 -5.68
CA PHE A 91 7.81 2.27 -6.93
C PHE A 91 6.56 3.11 -6.66
N ILE A 92 6.14 3.87 -7.67
CA ILE A 92 4.87 4.59 -7.71
C ILE A 92 3.97 3.98 -8.79
N PHE A 93 2.66 4.15 -8.66
CA PHE A 93 1.70 3.69 -9.66
C PHE A 93 0.53 4.66 -9.83
N LEU A 94 -0.12 4.56 -10.98
CA LEU A 94 -1.37 5.20 -11.34
C LEU A 94 -2.26 4.17 -12.03
N PHE A 95 -3.52 4.09 -11.61
CA PHE A 95 -4.59 3.33 -12.24
C PHE A 95 -5.74 4.25 -12.63
#